data_AF-A0A9X5X6K6-F1
#
_entry.id   AF-A0A9X5X6K6-F1
#
_cell.length_a   1.000
_cell.length_b   1.000
_cell.length_c   1.000
_cell.angle_alpha   90.00
_cell.angle_beta   90.00
_cell.angle_gamma   90.00
#
_symmetry.space_group_name_H-M   'P 1'
#
loop_
_entity.id
_entity.type
_entity.pdbx_description
1 polymer ?
#
loop_
_entity_poly.entity_id
_entity_poly.type
_entity_poly.pdbx_seq_one_letter_code
_entity_poly.pdbx_strand_id
1 'polypeptide(L)'
;MREWVELPDALRPDARRLATELRRLKDHSGLSLTALAGQTSYSKSSWERYFNGKALPPRQAVLALGELVGAEPARLTALWEDATIAWKQRGAAERAAATAPADSVDDEPRSTPAPVARPSRPALHRRGRVAIAA
;
A
#
# COMPACT_ATOMS: atom_id res chain seq x y z
N MET A 1 -11.64 -15.36 -8.40
CA MET A 1 -10.22 -15.49 -8.05
C MET A 1 -9.52 -14.23 -8.52
N ARG A 2 -8.70 -13.57 -7.70
CA ARG A 2 -8.10 -12.30 -8.10
C ARG A 2 -6.84 -12.57 -8.91
N GLU A 3 -6.76 -11.88 -10.03
CA GLU A 3 -5.62 -11.85 -10.93
C GLU A 3 -4.57 -10.96 -10.26
N TRP A 4 -3.78 -11.56 -9.36
CA TRP A 4 -2.64 -10.88 -8.81
C TRP A 4 -1.69 -10.54 -9.95
N VAL A 5 -1.27 -9.28 -10.06
CA VAL A 5 -0.30 -8.90 -11.08
C VAL A 5 1.03 -9.56 -10.76
N GLU A 6 1.77 -9.92 -11.81
CA GLU A 6 3.13 -10.44 -11.65
C GLU A 6 3.97 -9.45 -10.84
N LEU A 7 4.71 -9.96 -9.86
CA LEU A 7 5.53 -9.10 -9.01
C LEU A 7 6.68 -8.54 -9.87
N PRO A 8 6.96 -7.24 -9.81
CA PRO A 8 7.99 -6.64 -10.64
C PRO A 8 9.34 -7.33 -10.45
N ASP A 9 10.05 -7.69 -11.52
CA ASP A 9 11.36 -8.38 -11.43
C ASP A 9 12.41 -7.57 -10.69
N ALA A 10 12.31 -6.24 -10.70
CA ALA A 10 13.14 -5.36 -9.91
C ALA A 10 12.85 -5.43 -8.38
N LEU A 11 11.86 -6.21 -7.94
CA LEU A 11 11.53 -6.41 -6.53
C LEU A 11 12.57 -7.31 -5.87
N ARG A 12 13.20 -6.77 -4.82
CA ARG A 12 14.13 -7.53 -3.98
C ARG A 12 13.44 -8.80 -3.44
N PRO A 13 14.19 -9.91 -3.26
CA PRO A 13 13.63 -11.20 -2.87
C PRO A 13 12.82 -11.14 -1.56
N ASP A 14 13.26 -10.35 -0.57
CA ASP A 14 12.58 -10.22 0.72
C ASP A 14 11.22 -9.52 0.59
N ALA A 15 11.16 -8.43 -0.19
CA ALA A 15 9.90 -7.75 -0.49
C ALA A 15 8.96 -8.60 -1.35
N ARG A 16 9.52 -9.41 -2.27
CA ARG A 16 8.75 -10.40 -3.04
C ARG A 16 8.16 -11.47 -2.13
N ARG A 17 8.94 -11.97 -1.17
CA ARG A 17 8.52 -12.96 -0.17
C ARG A 17 7.39 -12.42 0.70
N LEU A 18 7.52 -11.19 1.20
CA LEU A 18 6.45 -10.53 1.95
C LEU A 18 5.16 -10.43 1.12
N ALA A 19 5.25 -9.95 -0.11
CA ALA A 19 4.08 -9.83 -0.98
C ALA A 19 3.42 -11.19 -1.27
N THR A 20 4.19 -12.25 -1.49
CA THR A 20 3.68 -13.61 -1.68
C THR A 20 2.99 -14.16 -0.44
N GLU A 21 3.56 -13.99 0.75
CA GLU A 21 2.94 -14.43 2.00
C GLU A 21 1.64 -13.67 2.28
N LEU A 22 1.63 -12.35 2.06
CA LEU A 22 0.41 -11.54 2.19
C LEU A 22 -0.70 -11.99 1.23
N ARG A 23 -0.36 -12.34 -0.02
CA ARG A 23 -1.32 -12.91 -0.98
C ARG A 23 -1.88 -14.25 -0.47
N ARG A 24 -1.03 -15.14 0.05
CA ARG A 24 -1.45 -16.43 0.63
C ARG A 24 -2.42 -16.24 1.80
N LEU A 25 -2.12 -15.33 2.72
CA LEU A 25 -3.00 -15.02 3.84
C LEU A 25 -4.36 -14.48 3.37
N LYS A 26 -4.37 -13.55 2.41
CA LYS A 26 -5.62 -13.05 1.84
C LYS A 26 -6.38 -14.12 1.04
N ASP A 27 -5.70 -15.07 0.43
CA ASP A 27 -6.36 -16.18 -0.25
C ASP A 27 -6.95 -17.20 0.73
N HIS A 28 -6.30 -17.44 1.87
CA HIS A 28 -6.83 -18.28 2.96
C HIS A 28 -8.00 -17.63 3.70
N SER A 29 -8.02 -16.29 3.79
CA SER A 29 -9.12 -15.58 4.47
C SER A 29 -10.47 -15.68 3.75
N GLY A 30 -10.47 -16.06 2.46
CA GLY A 30 -11.67 -16.04 1.62
C GLY A 30 -12.23 -14.63 1.36
N LEU A 31 -11.56 -13.58 1.83
CA LEU A 31 -12.09 -12.22 1.77
C LEU A 31 -11.92 -11.55 0.41
N SER A 32 -12.92 -10.75 0.05
CA SER A 32 -12.79 -9.82 -1.04
C SER A 32 -11.91 -8.61 -0.64
N LEU A 33 -11.32 -7.88 -1.58
CA LEU A 33 -10.44 -6.74 -1.36
C LEU A 33 -11.27 -5.58 -0.85
N THR A 34 -12.51 -5.48 -1.33
CA THR A 34 -13.51 -4.56 -0.80
C THR A 34 -13.87 -4.92 0.64
N ALA A 35 -14.02 -6.21 0.97
CA ALA A 35 -14.29 -6.65 2.34
C ALA A 35 -13.07 -6.40 3.25
N LEU A 36 -11.87 -6.68 2.78
CA LEU A 36 -10.62 -6.37 3.49
C LEU A 36 -10.48 -4.85 3.71
N ALA A 37 -10.76 -4.04 2.69
CA ALA A 37 -10.74 -2.58 2.80
C ALA A 37 -11.87 -2.03 3.71
N GLY A 38 -12.99 -2.75 3.85
CA GLY A 38 -14.05 -2.39 4.79
C GLY A 38 -13.72 -2.75 6.24
N GLN A 39 -12.87 -3.77 6.45
CA GLN A 39 -12.44 -4.21 7.79
C GLN A 39 -11.12 -3.57 8.25
N THR A 40 -10.43 -2.85 7.36
CA THR A 40 -9.15 -2.20 7.65
C THR A 40 -9.25 -0.72 7.34
N SER A 41 -8.33 0.09 7.87
CA SER A 41 -8.28 1.54 7.57
C SER A 41 -7.75 1.86 6.17
N TYR A 42 -7.48 0.86 5.33
CA TYR A 42 -6.85 1.03 4.03
C TYR A 42 -7.81 0.75 2.88
N SER A 43 -7.75 1.58 1.84
CA SER A 43 -8.59 1.41 0.65
C SER A 43 -8.20 0.19 -0.19
N LYS A 44 -9.11 -0.24 -1.07
CA LYS A 44 -8.85 -1.33 -2.04
C LYS A 44 -7.60 -1.06 -2.90
N SER A 45 -7.42 0.16 -3.39
CA SER A 45 -6.28 0.52 -4.24
C SER A 45 -4.96 0.50 -3.47
N SER A 46 -4.97 0.90 -2.18
CA SER A 46 -3.81 0.76 -1.30
C SER A 46 -3.41 -0.71 -1.16
N TRP A 47 -4.38 -1.58 -0.86
CA TRP A 47 -4.16 -3.02 -0.78
C TRP A 47 -3.64 -3.62 -2.09
N GLU A 48 -4.19 -3.23 -3.24
CA GLU A 48 -3.72 -3.68 -4.55
C GLU A 48 -2.27 -3.28 -4.80
N ARG A 49 -1.87 -2.05 -4.44
CA ARG A 49 -0.47 -1.62 -4.57
C ARG A 49 0.46 -2.45 -3.69
N TYR A 50 0.05 -2.75 -2.47
CA TYR A 50 0.85 -3.55 -1.53
C TYR A 50 1.01 -4.99 -2.00
N PHE A 51 -0.09 -5.65 -2.35
CA PHE A 51 -0.04 -7.04 -2.82
C PHE A 51 0.68 -7.17 -4.16
N ASN A 52 0.67 -6.13 -5.00
CA ASN A 52 1.41 -6.13 -6.27
C ASN A 52 2.88 -5.70 -6.13
N GLY A 53 3.37 -5.45 -4.91
CA GLY A 53 4.75 -5.02 -4.68
C GLY A 53 5.10 -3.65 -5.27
N LYS A 54 4.08 -2.85 -5.62
CA LYS A 54 4.23 -1.46 -6.10
C LYS A 54 4.51 -0.48 -4.97
N ALA A 55 4.14 -0.85 -3.75
CA ALA A 55 4.47 -0.12 -2.53
C ALA A 55 4.67 -1.13 -1.40
N LEU A 56 5.56 -0.81 -0.47
CA LEU A 56 5.69 -1.59 0.76
C LEU A 56 4.50 -1.28 1.68
N PRO A 57 3.75 -2.29 2.15
CA PRO A 57 2.68 -2.04 3.12
C PRO A 57 3.27 -1.50 4.43
N PRO A 58 2.59 -0.56 5.12
CA PRO A 58 2.97 -0.18 6.46
C PRO A 58 2.82 -1.37 7.41
N ARG A 59 3.61 -1.40 8.49
CA ARG A 59 3.56 -2.48 9.50
C ARG A 59 2.13 -2.73 10.01
N GLN A 60 1.37 -1.67 10.25
CA GLN A 60 -0.01 -1.75 10.73
C GLN A 60 -0.93 -2.48 9.75
N ALA A 61 -0.75 -2.31 8.43
CA ALA A 61 -1.53 -3.05 7.44
C ALA A 61 -1.22 -4.55 7.51
N VAL A 62 0.06 -4.92 7.62
CA VAL A 62 0.48 -6.33 7.73
C VAL A 62 -0.11 -6.98 8.98
N LEU A 63 -0.07 -6.28 10.11
CA LEU A 63 -0.65 -6.76 11.37
C LEU A 63 -2.16 -6.88 11.30
N ALA A 64 -2.87 -5.87 10.78
CA ALA A 64 -4.32 -5.90 10.64
C ALA A 64 -4.80 -7.08 9.76
N LEU A 65 -4.07 -7.40 8.68
CA LEU A 65 -4.35 -8.60 7.89
C LEU A 65 -4.06 -9.88 8.69
N GLY A 66 -2.96 -9.91 9.44
CA GLY A 66 -2.59 -11.03 10.29
C GLY A 66 -3.63 -11.34 11.36
N GLU A 67 -4.10 -10.31 12.07
CA GLU A 67 -5.15 -10.43 13.09
C GLU A 67 -6.47 -10.96 12.50
N LEU A 68 -6.85 -10.47 11.32
CA LEU A 68 -8.07 -10.87 10.63
C LEU A 68 -8.09 -12.36 10.23
N VAL A 69 -6.92 -12.94 9.98
CA VAL A 69 -6.77 -14.35 9.56
C VAL A 69 -6.23 -15.25 10.67
N GLY A 70 -5.98 -14.71 11.87
CA GLY A 70 -5.37 -15.44 12.99
C GLY A 70 -3.92 -15.85 12.76
N ALA A 71 -3.17 -15.12 11.92
CA ALA A 71 -1.75 -15.38 11.71
C ALA A 71 -0.89 -14.80 12.84
N GLU A 72 0.28 -15.42 13.06
CA GLU A 72 1.19 -15.03 14.13
C GLU A 72 1.84 -13.65 13.84
N PRO A 73 1.59 -12.62 14.68
CA PRO A 73 2.04 -11.25 14.42
C PRO A 73 3.56 -11.08 14.52
N ALA A 74 4.24 -11.93 15.30
CA ALA A 74 5.69 -11.92 15.45
C ALA A 74 6.39 -12.35 14.15
N ARG A 75 6.00 -13.50 13.59
CA ARG A 75 6.45 -13.95 12.25
C ARG A 75 6.23 -12.91 11.16
N LEU A 76 5.05 -12.27 11.15
CA LEU A 76 4.74 -11.24 10.14
C LEU A 76 5.55 -9.96 10.31
N THR A 77 5.82 -9.57 11.56
CA THR A 77 6.68 -8.43 11.86
C THR A 77 8.10 -8.67 11.35
N ALA A 78 8.70 -9.82 11.67
CA ALA A 78 10.06 -10.15 11.23
C ALA A 78 10.19 -10.12 9.69
N LEU A 79 9.23 -10.73 8.98
CA LEU A 79 9.21 -10.70 7.52
C LEU A 79 9.05 -9.27 6.95
N TRP A 80 8.29 -8.42 7.64
CA TRP A 80 8.12 -7.03 7.25
C TRP A 80 9.40 -6.20 7.47
N GLU A 81 10.15 -6.46 8.54
CA GLU A 81 11.42 -5.77 8.83
C GLU A 81 12.46 -6.07 7.74
N ASP A 82 12.64 -7.34 7.38
CA ASP A 82 13.55 -7.76 6.31
C ASP A 82 13.18 -7.09 4.96
N ALA A 83 11.89 -7.11 4.62
CA ALA A 83 11.39 -6.47 3.41
C ALA A 83 11.58 -4.94 3.44
N THR A 84 11.44 -4.31 4.61
CA THR A 84 11.64 -2.87 4.78
C THR A 84 13.10 -2.48 4.56
N ILE A 85 14.03 -3.25 5.12
CA ILE A 85 15.46 -3.04 4.91
C ILE A 85 15.78 -3.19 3.42
N ALA A 86 15.31 -4.25 2.77
CA ALA A 86 15.53 -4.47 1.34
C ALA A 86 14.92 -3.36 0.46
N TRP A 87 13.74 -2.84 0.84
CA TRP A 87 13.08 -1.74 0.13
C TRP A 87 13.83 -0.42 0.27
N LYS A 88 14.31 -0.09 1.47
CA LYS A 88 15.12 1.11 1.72
C LYS A 88 16.44 1.08 0.93
N GLN A 89 17.07 -0.08 0.81
CA GLN A 89 18.29 -0.25 0.02
C GLN A 89 18.04 -0.08 -1.49
N ARG A 90 16.87 -0.49 -2.01
CA ARG A 90 16.46 -0.16 -3.38
C ARG A 90 16.28 1.35 -3.56
N GLY A 91 15.54 2.01 -2.68
CA GLY A 91 15.33 3.46 -2.78
C GLY A 91 16.62 4.27 -2.60
N ALA A 92 17.63 3.75 -1.88
CA ALA A 92 18.96 4.34 -1.83
C ALA A 92 19.74 4.13 -3.14
N ALA A 93 19.68 2.93 -3.73
CA ALA A 93 20.31 2.65 -5.02
C ALA A 93 19.66 3.44 -6.18
N GLU A 94 18.33 3.56 -6.19
CA GLU A 94 17.61 4.37 -7.18
C GLU A 94 17.85 5.87 -6.99
N ARG A 95 17.95 6.38 -5.75
CA ARG A 95 18.34 7.78 -5.49
C ARG A 95 19.81 8.07 -5.80
N ALA A 96 20.70 7.11 -5.60
CA ALA A 96 22.10 7.23 -6.01
C ALA A 96 22.24 7.28 -7.54
N ALA A 97 21.34 6.58 -8.27
CA ALA A 97 21.22 6.69 -9.72
C ALA A 97 20.47 7.96 -10.18
N ALA A 98 19.55 8.48 -9.37
CA ALA A 98 18.72 9.66 -9.62
C ALA A 98 19.10 10.82 -8.68
N THR A 99 20.30 11.39 -8.83
CA THR A 99 20.62 12.69 -8.23
C THR A 99 19.93 13.81 -9.03
N ALA A 100 18.61 13.98 -8.82
CA ALA A 100 17.80 15.19 -9.02
C ALA A 100 16.47 15.01 -8.26
N PRO A 101 15.91 16.04 -7.59
CA PRO A 101 14.97 15.84 -6.50
C PRO A 101 13.57 15.49 -7.02
N ALA A 102 13.05 14.34 -6.62
CA ALA A 102 11.65 13.99 -6.74
C ALA A 102 11.11 13.60 -5.36
N ASP A 103 10.42 14.58 -4.78
CA ASP A 103 9.40 14.51 -3.75
C ASP A 103 8.92 13.08 -3.45
N SER A 104 9.45 12.48 -2.37
CA SER A 104 8.85 11.29 -1.78
C SER A 104 7.95 11.77 -0.66
N VAL A 105 6.69 12.03 -1.02
CA VAL A 105 5.59 12.22 -0.08
C VAL A 105 5.57 11.06 0.92
N ASP A 106 5.94 11.40 2.14
CA ASP A 106 5.62 10.67 3.35
C ASP A 106 4.09 10.66 3.50
N ASP A 107 3.44 9.55 3.14
CA ASP A 107 2.02 9.32 3.44
C ASP A 107 1.94 8.78 4.88
N GLU A 108 2.10 9.70 5.83
CA GLU A 108 1.73 9.52 7.23
C GLU A 108 0.22 9.15 7.29
N PRO A 109 -0.17 8.02 7.91
CA PRO A 109 -1.58 7.70 8.05
C PRO A 109 -2.20 8.62 9.10
N ARG A 110 -2.77 9.74 8.66
CA ARG A 110 -3.66 10.55 9.48
C ARG A 110 -4.89 9.73 9.83
N SER A 111 -4.92 9.27 11.08
CA SER A 111 -6.13 8.84 11.79
C SER A 111 -7.31 9.76 11.48
N THR A 112 -8.41 9.19 11.01
CA THR A 112 -9.73 9.81 11.12
C THR A 112 -10.06 10.04 12.60
N PRO A 113 -10.79 11.12 12.91
CA PRO A 113 -12.22 10.89 13.11
C PRO A 113 -13.09 11.87 12.31
N ALA A 114 -14.17 11.35 11.73
CA ALA A 114 -15.34 12.17 11.38
C ALA A 114 -16.15 12.45 12.67
N PRO A 115 -16.90 13.57 12.77
CA PRO A 115 -18.25 13.55 12.22
C PRO A 115 -18.77 14.88 11.60
N VAL A 116 -19.60 14.70 10.56
CA VAL A 116 -20.81 15.46 10.15
C VAL A 116 -20.76 16.99 10.03
N ALA A 117 -20.92 17.50 8.81
CA ALA A 117 -22.06 18.35 8.41
C ALA A 117 -21.98 18.75 6.91
N ARG A 118 -23.02 18.42 6.13
CA ARG A 118 -23.45 19.20 4.95
C ARG A 118 -24.53 20.19 5.43
N PRO A 119 -24.95 21.24 4.68
CA PRO A 119 -24.61 21.62 3.30
C PRO A 119 -24.28 23.13 3.13
N SER A 120 -23.64 23.51 2.02
CA SER A 120 -23.90 24.80 1.33
C SER A 120 -23.27 24.82 -0.07
N ARG A 121 -24.12 24.91 -1.08
CA ARG A 121 -23.82 25.40 -2.45
C ARG A 121 -24.37 26.84 -2.52
N PRO A 122 -24.07 27.67 -3.54
CA PRO A 122 -23.13 27.52 -4.66
C PRO A 122 -22.27 28.79 -4.90
N ALA A 123 -21.15 28.69 -5.63
CA ALA A 123 -20.67 29.83 -6.43
C ALA A 123 -19.75 29.35 -7.57
N LEU A 124 -20.14 29.77 -8.77
CA LEU A 124 -19.51 29.55 -10.06
C LEU A 124 -18.01 29.88 -10.07
N HIS A 125 -17.17 28.93 -10.49
CA HIS A 125 -15.95 29.27 -11.25
C HIS A 125 -15.82 28.33 -12.45
N ARG A 126 -16.23 28.89 -13.58
CA ARG A 126 -15.99 28.41 -14.94
C ARG A 126 -14.50 28.63 -15.27
N ARG A 127 -14.00 27.79 -16.19
CA ARG A 127 -12.71 27.82 -16.94
C ARG A 127 -11.65 26.95 -16.28
N GLY A 128 -10.98 26.01 -16.95
CA GLY A 128 -10.92 25.65 -18.36
C GLY A 128 -9.59 24.91 -18.60
N ARG A 129 -9.66 23.81 -19.38
CA ARG A 129 -8.64 23.13 -20.21
C ARG A 129 -7.13 23.20 -19.81
N VAL A 130 -6.51 22.04 -19.56
CA VAL A 130 -5.64 21.21 -20.48
C VAL A 130 -4.15 21.59 -20.44
N ALA A 131 -3.29 20.58 -20.21
CA ALA A 131 -2.01 20.25 -20.88
C ALA A 131 -1.23 19.31 -19.92
N ILE A 132 -1.14 17.99 -20.12
CA ILE A 132 -0.19 17.23 -20.98
C ILE A 132 1.08 17.98 -21.38
N ALA A 133 2.23 17.45 -20.93
CA ALA A 133 3.51 17.34 -21.65
C ALA A 133 4.52 16.66 -20.69
N ALA A 134 5.37 15.72 -21.08
CA ALA A 134 5.58 15.01 -22.34
C ALA A 134 6.31 13.70 -22.02
#